data_AF-A0A7Y9WHY3-F1
#
_entry.id   AF-A0A7Y9WHY3-F1
#
_cell.length_a   1.000
_cell.length_b   1.000
_cell.length_c   1.000
_cell.angle_alpha   90.00
_cell.angle_beta   90.00
_cell.angle_gamma   90.00
#
_symmetry.space_group_name_H-M   'P 1'
#
loop_
_entity.id
_entity.type
_entity.pdbx_description
1 polymer ?
#
loop_
_entity_poly.entity_id
_entity_poly.type
_entity_poly.pdbx_seq_one_letter_code
_entity_poly.pdbx_strand_id
1 'polypeptide(L)'
;MSDKQTKAVAEQFPGGELIEAVSIDRLAEILKAAGYRVTVAEQNGALQLMSASQGVGFSVRFGNAVQDAAAATDPAAVRYLDYTHSCVLQVQGELPMELVASWNRTKRFARLADHGPFLALEMDVIVAGGVTERYLRSTIELWDRLIQEFLLHLRNRPVLAEQQTDSRTTATVASAPASAATAPAPAAFVSEGTDSAVRENGTRERALAQ
;
A
#
# COMPACT_ATOMS: atom_id res chain seq x y z
N MET A 1 -51.20 17.81 -19.09
CA MET A 1 -50.26 17.41 -20.16
C MET A 1 -48.79 17.52 -19.73
N SER A 2 -48.46 17.31 -18.43
CA SER A 2 -47.07 17.42 -17.93
C SER A 2 -46.47 16.12 -17.37
N ASP A 3 -47.26 15.07 -17.16
CA ASP A 3 -46.74 13.81 -16.58
C ASP A 3 -46.07 12.87 -17.59
N LYS A 4 -46.19 13.14 -18.89
CA LYS A 4 -45.56 12.30 -19.93
C LYS A 4 -44.09 12.64 -20.17
N GLN A 5 -43.61 13.81 -19.76
CA GLN A 5 -42.26 14.27 -20.08
C GLN A 5 -41.23 13.84 -19.02
N THR A 6 -41.64 13.59 -17.79
CA THR A 6 -40.77 13.08 -16.71
C THR A 6 -40.48 11.59 -16.85
N LYS A 7 -41.34 10.82 -17.52
CA LYS A 7 -41.14 9.38 -17.76
C LYS A 7 -40.20 9.09 -18.94
N ALA A 8 -39.95 10.07 -19.80
CA ALA A 8 -39.14 9.92 -21.01
C ALA A 8 -37.63 10.12 -20.81
N VAL A 9 -37.17 10.51 -19.61
CA VAL A 9 -35.72 10.63 -19.30
C VAL A 9 -35.15 9.33 -18.73
N ALA A 10 -36.01 8.36 -18.36
CA ALA A 10 -35.59 7.07 -17.82
C ALA A 10 -35.32 6.00 -18.90
N GLU A 11 -35.61 6.29 -20.17
CA GLU A 11 -35.25 5.39 -21.26
C GLU A 11 -33.82 5.65 -21.73
N GLN A 12 -32.95 4.78 -21.22
CA GLN A 12 -31.97 4.06 -22.04
C GLN A 12 -30.72 4.86 -22.42
N PHE A 13 -29.83 5.04 -21.42
CA PHE A 13 -28.40 5.07 -21.72
C PHE A 13 -28.01 3.66 -22.21
N PRO A 14 -27.60 3.47 -23.48
CA PRO A 14 -27.11 2.18 -23.96
C PRO A 14 -25.75 1.96 -23.32
N GLY A 15 -25.74 1.30 -22.15
CA GLY A 15 -24.60 1.13 -21.25
C GLY A 15 -24.90 1.32 -19.75
N GLY A 16 -26.16 1.55 -19.38
CA GLY A 16 -26.57 1.99 -18.03
C GLY A 16 -27.18 0.93 -17.11
N GLU A 17 -26.75 -0.33 -17.16
CA GLU A 17 -27.05 -1.26 -16.07
C GLU A 17 -26.12 -0.96 -14.88
N LEU A 18 -26.71 -0.76 -13.71
CA LEU A 18 -25.97 -0.56 -12.46
C LEU A 18 -25.61 -1.92 -11.86
N ILE A 19 -24.32 -2.14 -11.67
CA ILE A 19 -23.72 -3.29 -11.01
C ILE A 19 -23.47 -2.88 -9.56
N GLU A 20 -24.25 -3.45 -8.64
CA GLU A 20 -24.10 -3.19 -7.20
C GLU A 20 -23.23 -4.25 -6.51
N ALA A 21 -23.09 -5.42 -7.13
CA ALA A 21 -22.25 -6.52 -6.69
C ALA A 21 -21.82 -7.35 -7.91
N VAL A 22 -20.65 -8.00 -7.81
CA VAL A 22 -20.06 -8.78 -8.91
C VAL A 22 -19.86 -10.24 -8.50
N SER A 23 -20.19 -11.18 -9.38
CA SER A 23 -19.81 -12.59 -9.21
C SER A 23 -18.44 -12.86 -9.85
N ILE A 24 -17.81 -13.97 -9.45
CA ILE A 24 -16.52 -14.41 -9.99
C ILE A 24 -16.60 -14.56 -11.52
N ASP A 25 -17.63 -15.24 -12.01
CA ASP A 25 -17.85 -15.46 -13.43
C ASP A 25 -18.08 -14.16 -14.19
N ARG A 26 -18.88 -13.23 -13.64
CA ARG A 26 -19.13 -11.95 -14.31
C ARG A 26 -17.85 -11.14 -14.46
N LEU A 27 -17.03 -11.08 -13.41
CA LEU A 27 -15.75 -10.36 -13.49
C LEU A 27 -14.77 -11.06 -14.44
N ALA A 28 -14.76 -12.39 -14.48
CA ALA A 28 -13.96 -13.16 -15.42
C ALA A 28 -14.35 -12.85 -16.88
N GLU A 29 -15.64 -12.76 -17.20
CA GLU A 29 -16.10 -12.39 -18.53
C GLU A 29 -15.73 -10.95 -18.90
N ILE A 30 -15.81 -10.01 -17.96
CA ILE A 30 -15.38 -8.62 -18.19
C ILE A 30 -13.87 -8.54 -18.48
N LEU A 31 -13.04 -9.28 -17.71
CA LEU A 31 -11.60 -9.36 -17.95
C LEU A 31 -11.29 -10.02 -19.31
N LYS A 32 -11.96 -11.11 -19.67
CA LYS A 32 -11.81 -11.74 -20.99
C LYS A 32 -12.18 -10.79 -22.12
N ALA A 33 -13.28 -10.04 -21.96
CA ALA A 33 -13.71 -9.02 -22.92
C ALA A 33 -12.70 -7.86 -23.05
N ALA A 34 -11.93 -7.57 -21.99
CA ALA A 34 -10.80 -6.65 -22.02
C ALA A 34 -9.51 -7.24 -22.63
N GLY A 35 -9.53 -8.52 -23.06
CA GLY A 35 -8.43 -9.18 -23.76
C GLY A 35 -7.53 -10.04 -22.86
N TYR A 36 -7.87 -10.23 -21.58
CA TYR A 36 -7.09 -11.07 -20.69
C TYR A 36 -7.38 -12.56 -20.87
N ARG A 37 -6.37 -13.36 -20.55
CA ARG A 37 -6.55 -14.79 -20.25
C ARG A 37 -6.85 -14.91 -18.77
N VAL A 38 -7.94 -15.58 -18.43
CA VAL A 38 -8.41 -15.72 -17.05
C VAL A 38 -8.44 -17.19 -16.67
N THR A 39 -7.87 -17.52 -15.52
CA THR A 39 -7.96 -18.83 -14.89
C THR A 39 -8.54 -18.65 -13.50
N VAL A 40 -9.55 -19.46 -13.13
CA VAL A 40 -10.06 -19.50 -11.76
C VAL A 40 -9.15 -20.42 -10.95
N ALA A 41 -8.68 -19.97 -9.80
CA ALA A 41 -7.83 -20.75 -8.91
C ALA A 41 -8.28 -20.57 -7.46
N GLU A 42 -8.11 -21.61 -6.65
CA GLU A 42 -8.29 -21.54 -5.21
C GLU A 42 -6.92 -21.36 -4.53
N GLN A 43 -6.76 -20.32 -3.73
CA GLN A 43 -5.57 -20.09 -2.91
C GLN A 43 -5.96 -19.80 -1.47
N ASN A 44 -5.33 -20.51 -0.53
CA ASN A 44 -5.62 -20.40 0.91
C ASN A 44 -7.12 -20.55 1.24
N GLY A 45 -7.83 -21.41 0.50
CA GLY A 45 -9.27 -21.64 0.67
C GLY A 45 -10.17 -20.55 0.08
N ALA A 46 -9.62 -19.59 -0.65
CA ALA A 46 -10.37 -18.52 -1.32
C ALA A 46 -10.25 -18.63 -2.84
N LEU A 47 -11.38 -18.49 -3.55
CA LEU A 47 -11.39 -18.40 -5.00
C LEU A 47 -10.86 -17.04 -5.46
N GLN A 48 -10.01 -17.06 -6.47
CA GLN A 48 -9.44 -15.88 -7.10
C GLN A 48 -9.32 -16.08 -8.61
N LEU A 49 -9.29 -14.97 -9.34
CA LEU A 49 -8.95 -14.99 -10.76
C LEU A 49 -7.46 -14.76 -10.93
N MET A 50 -6.81 -15.52 -11.81
CA MET A 50 -5.42 -15.33 -12.20
C MET A 50 -5.35 -14.90 -13.65
N SER A 51 -4.50 -13.91 -13.92
CA SER A 51 -4.26 -13.35 -15.24
C SER A 51 -2.83 -12.80 -15.32
N ALA A 52 -2.46 -12.25 -16.48
CA ALA A 52 -1.20 -11.56 -16.65
C ALA A 52 -1.37 -10.30 -17.51
N SER A 53 -0.65 -9.25 -17.15
CA SER A 53 -0.50 -8.04 -17.96
C SER A 53 0.98 -7.78 -18.23
N GLN A 54 1.33 -7.48 -19.49
CA GLN A 54 2.71 -7.13 -19.89
C GLN A 54 3.77 -8.17 -19.46
N GLY A 55 3.39 -9.45 -19.39
CA GLY A 55 4.27 -10.54 -18.95
C GLY A 55 4.37 -10.72 -17.43
N VAL A 56 3.63 -9.95 -16.64
CA VAL A 56 3.59 -10.03 -15.18
C VAL A 56 2.25 -10.62 -14.72
N GLY A 57 2.33 -11.67 -13.91
CA GLY A 57 1.14 -12.31 -13.33
C GLY A 57 0.48 -11.41 -12.28
N PHE A 58 -0.85 -11.37 -12.28
CA PHE A 58 -1.64 -10.77 -11.22
C PHE A 58 -2.85 -11.65 -10.88
N SER A 59 -3.34 -11.49 -9.66
CA SER A 59 -4.57 -12.11 -9.17
C SER A 59 -5.63 -11.06 -8.89
N VAL A 60 -6.89 -11.44 -9.04
CA VAL A 60 -8.03 -10.69 -8.53
C VAL A 60 -8.64 -11.48 -7.37
N ARG A 61 -8.58 -10.90 -6.17
CA ARG A 61 -9.13 -11.48 -4.96
C ARG A 61 -10.45 -10.79 -4.64
N PHE A 62 -11.45 -11.57 -4.27
CA PHE A 62 -12.77 -11.05 -3.93
C PHE A 62 -12.83 -10.73 -2.43
N GLY A 63 -13.41 -9.57 -2.10
CA GLY A 63 -13.47 -9.06 -0.74
C GLY A 63 -14.81 -9.35 -0.06
N ASN A 64 -15.60 -8.32 0.20
CA ASN A 64 -16.81 -8.44 1.00
C ASN A 64 -17.94 -9.12 0.21
N ALA A 65 -18.40 -10.29 0.67
CA ALA A 65 -19.54 -10.98 0.08
C ALA A 65 -20.88 -10.33 0.45
N VAL A 66 -21.82 -10.32 -0.49
CA VAL A 66 -23.22 -9.97 -0.26
C VAL A 66 -23.86 -11.06 0.60
N GLN A 67 -24.46 -10.66 1.71
CA GLN A 67 -25.25 -11.55 2.55
C GLN A 67 -26.66 -11.66 1.96
N ASP A 68 -26.88 -12.61 1.07
CA ASP A 68 -28.22 -12.92 0.54
C ASP A 68 -28.56 -14.41 0.70
N ALA A 69 -29.85 -14.73 0.57
CA ALA A 69 -30.34 -16.11 0.70
C ALA A 69 -29.83 -17.04 -0.42
N ALA A 70 -29.40 -16.49 -1.55
CA ALA A 70 -28.88 -17.26 -2.67
C ALA A 70 -27.48 -17.80 -2.35
N ALA A 71 -26.61 -16.98 -1.74
CA ALA A 71 -25.29 -17.38 -1.26
C ALA A 71 -25.32 -18.53 -0.23
N ALA A 72 -26.41 -18.64 0.54
CA ALA A 72 -26.59 -19.74 1.50
C ALA A 72 -26.94 -21.09 0.84
N THR A 73 -27.44 -21.07 -0.40
CA THR A 73 -27.93 -22.25 -1.10
C THR A 73 -26.95 -22.71 -2.19
N ASP A 74 -26.25 -21.77 -2.82
CA ASP A 74 -25.27 -22.04 -3.87
C ASP A 74 -24.00 -21.18 -3.68
N PRO A 75 -22.85 -21.78 -3.33
CA PRO A 75 -21.58 -21.06 -3.24
C PRO A 75 -21.14 -20.40 -4.56
N ALA A 76 -21.57 -20.90 -5.72
CA ALA A 76 -21.29 -20.29 -7.00
C ALA A 76 -22.12 -19.02 -7.27
N ALA A 77 -23.23 -18.84 -6.53
CA ALA A 77 -24.07 -17.66 -6.61
C ALA A 77 -23.58 -16.50 -5.71
N VAL A 78 -22.48 -16.68 -4.97
CA VAL A 78 -21.91 -15.63 -4.13
C VAL A 78 -21.49 -14.43 -4.98
N ARG A 79 -21.92 -13.25 -4.54
CA ARG A 79 -21.58 -11.96 -5.15
C ARG A 79 -20.79 -11.13 -4.17
N TYR A 80 -19.96 -10.23 -4.67
CA TYR A 80 -19.03 -9.43 -3.88
C TYR A 80 -19.24 -7.93 -4.14
N LEU A 81 -19.07 -7.14 -3.09
CA LEU A 81 -19.19 -5.69 -3.07
C LEU A 81 -17.90 -4.96 -3.48
N ASP A 82 -16.78 -5.68 -3.45
CA ASP A 82 -15.46 -5.19 -3.82
C ASP A 82 -14.52 -6.36 -4.18
N TYR A 83 -13.43 -6.00 -4.84
CA TYR A 83 -12.35 -6.91 -5.17
C TYR A 83 -11.03 -6.14 -5.26
N THR A 84 -9.91 -6.85 -5.14
CA THR A 84 -8.56 -6.29 -5.18
C THR A 84 -7.78 -6.90 -6.34
N HIS A 85 -7.27 -6.06 -7.23
CA HIS A 85 -6.19 -6.44 -8.15
C HIS A 85 -4.88 -6.50 -7.37
N SER A 86 -4.14 -7.60 -7.47
CA SER A 86 -2.89 -7.80 -6.75
C SER A 86 -1.82 -8.39 -7.66
N CYS A 87 -0.67 -7.71 -7.74
CA CYS A 87 0.53 -8.16 -8.43
C CYS A 87 1.61 -8.39 -7.39
N VAL A 88 2.05 -9.63 -7.24
CA VAL A 88 3.08 -10.02 -6.27
C VAL A 88 4.35 -10.41 -7.01
N LEU A 89 5.46 -9.76 -6.67
CA LEU A 89 6.78 -10.06 -7.19
C LEU A 89 7.68 -10.59 -6.09
N GLN A 90 8.49 -11.60 -6.40
CA GLN A 90 9.54 -12.03 -5.49
C GLN A 90 10.73 -11.07 -5.58
N VAL A 91 11.18 -10.60 -4.44
CA VAL A 91 12.35 -9.74 -4.30
C VAL A 91 13.61 -10.60 -4.29
N GLN A 92 14.59 -10.22 -5.10
CA GLN A 92 15.93 -10.80 -5.08
C GLN A 92 16.90 -9.76 -4.54
N GLY A 93 17.48 -10.02 -3.36
CA GLY A 93 18.36 -9.09 -2.65
C GLY A 93 17.59 -8.07 -1.79
N GLU A 94 18.21 -6.93 -1.52
CA GLU A 94 17.65 -5.88 -0.67
C GLU A 94 16.90 -4.82 -1.49
N LEU A 95 15.75 -4.37 -0.98
CA LEU A 95 15.01 -3.23 -1.55
C LEU A 95 15.47 -1.91 -0.93
N PRO A 96 15.62 -0.84 -1.72
CA PRO A 96 15.82 0.50 -1.18
C PRO A 96 14.67 0.90 -0.25
N MET A 97 15.00 1.40 0.94
CA MET A 97 14.01 1.74 1.98
C MET A 97 12.94 2.74 1.50
N GLU A 98 13.30 3.65 0.58
CA GLU A 98 12.38 4.67 0.03
C GLU A 98 11.50 4.17 -1.13
N LEU A 99 11.73 2.95 -1.64
CA LEU A 99 11.03 2.45 -2.83
C LEU A 99 9.51 2.39 -2.61
N VAL A 100 9.09 1.85 -1.47
CA VAL A 100 7.68 1.72 -1.10
C VAL A 100 7.08 3.07 -0.72
N ALA A 101 7.79 3.85 0.09
CA ALA A 101 7.32 5.15 0.56
C ALA A 101 7.13 6.15 -0.60
N SER A 102 8.08 6.21 -1.53
CA SER A 102 8.00 7.08 -2.72
C SER A 102 6.83 6.71 -3.64
N TRP A 103 6.55 5.42 -3.83
CA TRP A 103 5.37 4.96 -4.56
C TRP A 103 4.08 5.42 -3.86
N ASN A 104 3.91 5.08 -2.58
CA ASN A 104 2.69 5.36 -1.83
C ASN A 104 2.41 6.86 -1.63
N ARG A 105 3.45 7.70 -1.70
CA ARG A 105 3.33 9.18 -1.69
C ARG A 105 2.82 9.73 -3.01
N THR A 106 3.13 9.08 -4.14
CA THR A 106 2.79 9.58 -5.48
C THR A 106 1.50 8.98 -6.02
N LYS A 107 1.14 7.76 -5.61
CA LYS A 107 -0.04 7.05 -6.11
C LYS A 107 -1.22 7.13 -5.14
N ARG A 108 -2.40 7.39 -5.71
CA ARG A 108 -3.66 7.49 -4.96
C ARG A 108 -4.49 6.21 -5.03
N PHE A 109 -4.37 5.46 -6.12
CA PHE A 109 -5.24 4.33 -6.44
C PHE A 109 -4.54 2.97 -6.34
N ALA A 110 -3.27 2.93 -5.98
CA ALA A 110 -2.56 1.69 -5.75
C ALA A 110 -1.63 1.83 -4.55
N ARG A 111 -1.52 0.74 -3.78
CA ARG A 111 -0.63 0.63 -2.64
C ARG A 111 0.43 -0.41 -2.92
N LEU A 112 1.66 -0.07 -2.56
CA LEU A 112 2.79 -0.98 -2.59
C LEU A 112 3.10 -1.39 -1.15
N ALA A 113 3.26 -2.67 -0.91
CA ALA A 113 3.57 -3.24 0.40
C ALA A 113 4.75 -4.21 0.31
N ASP A 114 5.65 -4.11 1.28
CA ASP A 114 6.77 -5.02 1.46
C ASP A 114 6.39 -6.11 2.48
N HIS A 115 6.54 -7.35 2.08
CA HIS A 115 6.29 -8.54 2.90
C HIS A 115 7.56 -9.40 3.05
N GLY A 116 8.75 -8.79 3.00
CA GLY A 116 10.03 -9.47 3.10
C GLY A 116 10.47 -10.01 1.74
N PRO A 117 10.36 -11.32 1.46
CA PRO A 117 10.71 -11.85 0.14
C PRO A 117 9.74 -11.46 -0.98
N PHE A 118 8.63 -10.78 -0.66
CA PHE A 118 7.60 -10.42 -1.63
C PHE A 118 7.27 -8.94 -1.58
N LEU A 119 7.06 -8.37 -2.76
CA LEU A 119 6.57 -7.02 -2.96
C LEU A 119 5.20 -7.10 -3.63
N ALA A 120 4.17 -6.56 -2.98
CA ALA A 120 2.79 -6.62 -3.45
C ALA A 120 2.30 -5.23 -3.86
N LEU A 121 1.91 -5.10 -5.13
CA LEU A 121 1.17 -3.95 -5.65
C LEU A 121 -0.32 -4.29 -5.65
N GLU A 122 -1.13 -3.47 -4.99
CA GLU A 122 -2.56 -3.73 -4.83
C GLU A 122 -3.40 -2.51 -5.21
N MET A 123 -4.53 -2.76 -5.86
CA MET A 123 -5.57 -1.76 -6.15
C MET A 123 -6.93 -2.34 -5.82
N ASP A 124 -7.61 -1.68 -4.89
CA ASP A 124 -8.98 -2.03 -4.50
C ASP A 124 -10.00 -1.37 -5.42
N VAL A 125 -11.05 -2.13 -5.75
CA VAL A 125 -12.19 -1.66 -6.55
C VAL A 125 -13.46 -1.96 -5.79
N ILE A 126 -14.23 -0.91 -5.49
CA ILE A 126 -15.55 -1.02 -4.88
C ILE A 126 -16.64 -0.91 -5.95
N VAL A 127 -17.62 -1.81 -5.90
CA VAL A 127 -18.80 -1.81 -6.77
C VAL A 127 -20.09 -1.47 -6.02
N ALA A 128 -20.04 -1.56 -4.68
CA ALA A 128 -21.14 -1.16 -3.82
C ALA A 128 -21.61 0.27 -4.13
N GLY A 129 -22.94 0.47 -4.17
CA GLY A 129 -23.56 1.75 -4.52
C GLY A 129 -23.88 1.94 -6.01
N GLY A 130 -23.57 0.94 -6.83
CA GLY A 130 -23.96 0.90 -8.24
C GLY A 130 -22.93 1.56 -9.15
N VAL A 131 -22.26 0.74 -9.95
CA VAL A 131 -21.32 1.20 -10.98
C VAL A 131 -21.74 0.68 -12.35
N THR A 132 -21.28 1.32 -13.42
CA THR A 132 -21.52 0.80 -14.77
C THR A 132 -20.45 -0.22 -15.16
N GLU A 133 -20.72 -1.08 -16.13
CA GLU A 133 -19.67 -1.96 -16.69
C GLU A 133 -18.51 -1.15 -17.31
N ARG A 134 -18.80 0.06 -17.83
CA ARG A 134 -17.78 1.00 -18.29
C ARG A 134 -16.80 1.37 -17.17
N TYR A 135 -17.28 1.57 -15.95
CA TYR A 135 -16.42 1.82 -14.79
C TYR A 135 -15.46 0.64 -14.56
N LEU A 136 -15.95 -0.60 -14.58
CA LEU A 136 -15.11 -1.80 -14.40
C LEU A 136 -14.06 -1.95 -15.52
N ARG A 137 -14.41 -1.65 -16.76
CA ARG A 137 -13.41 -1.57 -17.84
C ARG A 137 -12.37 -0.49 -17.58
N SER A 138 -12.79 0.69 -17.12
CA SER A 138 -11.85 1.78 -16.81
C SER A 138 -10.93 1.45 -15.62
N THR A 139 -11.37 0.68 -14.62
CA THR A 139 -10.48 0.22 -13.54
C THR A 139 -9.47 -0.79 -14.06
N ILE A 140 -9.86 -1.69 -14.97
CA ILE A 140 -8.94 -2.60 -15.64
C ILE A 140 -7.87 -1.84 -16.46
N GLU A 141 -8.27 -0.83 -17.23
CA GLU A 141 -7.31 0.01 -17.97
C GLU A 141 -6.37 0.78 -17.02
N LEU A 142 -6.89 1.24 -15.88
CA LEU A 142 -6.08 1.89 -14.85
C LEU A 142 -5.06 0.92 -14.25
N TRP A 143 -5.47 -0.33 -14.00
CA TRP A 143 -4.60 -1.40 -13.51
C TRP A 143 -3.41 -1.64 -14.45
N ASP A 144 -3.65 -1.72 -15.77
CA ASP A 144 -2.58 -1.89 -16.75
C ASP A 144 -1.56 -0.75 -16.73
N ARG A 145 -2.03 0.49 -16.62
CA ARG A 145 -1.16 1.68 -16.51
C ARG A 145 -0.36 1.63 -15.21
N LEU A 146 -0.98 1.24 -14.11
CA LEU A 146 -0.32 1.11 -12.81
C LEU A 146 0.76 0.03 -12.82
N ILE A 147 0.53 -1.12 -13.46
CA ILE A 147 1.57 -2.15 -13.65
C ILE A 147 2.75 -1.57 -14.44
N GLN A 148 2.48 -0.88 -15.55
CA GLN A 148 3.54 -0.27 -16.35
C GLN A 148 4.37 0.73 -15.54
N GLU A 149 3.70 1.64 -14.84
CA GLU A 149 4.33 2.63 -13.96
C GLU A 149 5.11 1.98 -12.83
N PHE A 150 4.60 0.88 -12.26
CA PHE A 150 5.27 0.11 -11.23
C PHE A 150 6.56 -0.52 -11.74
N LEU A 151 6.54 -1.16 -12.91
CA LEU A 151 7.75 -1.73 -13.52
C LEU A 151 8.79 -0.65 -13.85
N LEU A 152 8.34 0.52 -14.30
CA LEU A 152 9.22 1.68 -14.50
C LEU A 152 9.83 2.18 -13.19
N HIS A 153 9.03 2.26 -12.12
CA HIS A 153 9.50 2.63 -10.78
C HIS A 153 10.56 1.66 -10.27
N LEU A 154 10.35 0.35 -10.45
CA LEU A 154 11.34 -0.68 -10.12
C LEU A 154 12.61 -0.59 -10.99
N ARG A 155 12.50 -0.17 -12.26
CA ARG A 155 13.69 -0.01 -13.11
C ARG A 155 14.54 1.19 -12.71
N ASN A 156 13.93 2.24 -12.18
CA ASN A 156 14.61 3.46 -11.72
C ASN A 156 15.28 3.31 -10.34
N ARG A 157 15.35 2.08 -9.79
CA ARG A 157 16.06 1.71 -8.56
C ARG A 157 17.42 2.38 -8.33
N PRO A 158 18.37 2.43 -9.30
CA PRO A 158 19.69 3.01 -9.05
C PRO A 158 19.62 4.51 -8.72
N VAL A 159 18.72 5.26 -9.36
CA VAL A 159 18.53 6.70 -9.09
C VAL A 159 18.01 6.93 -7.67
N LEU A 160 17.09 6.08 -7.19
CA LEU A 160 16.57 6.15 -5.82
C LEU A 160 17.65 5.82 -4.77
N ALA A 161 18.57 4.91 -5.08
CA ALA A 161 19.69 4.55 -4.21
C ALA A 161 20.74 5.67 -4.14
N GLU A 162 21.07 6.30 -5.27
CA GLU A 162 21.99 7.45 -5.34
C GLU A 162 21.44 8.66 -4.56
N GLN A 163 20.16 9.00 -4.76
CA GLN A 163 19.48 10.08 -4.01
C GLN A 163 19.47 9.82 -2.50
N GLN A 164 19.36 8.57 -2.08
CA GLN A 164 19.44 8.20 -0.66
C GLN A 164 20.84 8.40 -0.08
N THR A 165 21.90 8.09 -0.86
CA THR A 165 23.29 8.33 -0.46
C THR A 165 23.61 9.83 -0.36
N ASP A 166 23.12 10.65 -1.31
CA ASP A 166 23.29 12.11 -1.28
C ASP A 166 22.52 12.75 -0.11
N SER A 167 21.29 12.31 0.14
CA SER A 167 20.48 12.78 1.28
C SER A 167 21.09 12.39 2.63
N ARG A 168 21.70 11.21 2.72
CA ARG A 168 22.42 10.76 3.94
C ARG A 168 23.71 11.57 4.14
N THR A 169 24.48 11.80 3.08
CA THR A 169 25.71 12.61 3.14
C THR A 169 25.42 14.05 3.55
N THR A 170 24.40 14.68 2.97
CA THR A 170 23.98 16.05 3.31
C THR A 170 23.43 16.17 4.73
N ALA A 171 22.65 15.19 5.20
CA ALA A 171 22.17 15.14 6.58
C ALA A 171 23.30 14.93 7.59
N THR A 172 24.32 14.12 7.28
CA THR A 172 25.51 13.93 8.13
C THR A 172 26.39 15.19 8.19
N VAL A 173 26.54 15.92 7.09
CA VAL A 173 27.30 17.19 7.07
C VAL A 173 26.56 18.30 7.83
N ALA A 174 25.23 18.33 7.80
CA ALA A 174 24.41 19.30 8.54
C ALA A 174 24.30 19.02 10.05
N SER A 175 24.64 17.81 10.51
CA SER A 175 24.54 17.38 11.91
C SER A 175 25.90 17.26 12.63
N ALA A 176 27.00 17.68 12.00
CA ALA A 176 28.30 17.75 12.67
C ALA A 176 28.28 18.82 13.79
N PRO A 177 28.55 18.45 15.06
CA PRO A 177 28.60 19.42 16.14
C PRO A 177 29.84 20.31 15.99
N ALA A 178 29.64 21.61 15.90
CA ALA A 178 30.70 22.60 16.04
C ALA A 178 31.21 22.61 17.49
N SER A 179 32.19 21.76 17.79
CA SER A 179 32.96 21.84 19.03
C SER A 179 34.44 21.75 18.73
N ALA A 180 35.09 22.92 18.58
CA ALA A 180 36.46 23.19 19.02
C ALA A 180 36.90 24.61 18.55
N ALA A 181 37.05 25.56 19.49
CA ALA A 181 37.95 26.71 19.36
C ALA A 181 38.24 27.39 20.73
N THR A 182 39.21 26.82 21.46
CA THR A 182 40.35 27.38 22.19
C THR A 182 40.42 28.87 22.69
N ALA A 183 40.66 28.97 24.02
CA ALA A 183 41.51 29.92 24.83
C ALA A 183 41.05 31.38 25.14
N PRO A 184 41.64 32.12 26.14
CA PRO A 184 42.63 31.77 27.19
C PRO A 184 42.25 32.23 28.65
N ALA A 185 43.13 31.93 29.63
CA ALA A 185 43.12 32.43 31.02
C ALA A 185 43.39 33.96 31.14
N PRO A 186 43.04 34.63 32.27
CA PRO A 186 44.06 34.83 33.32
C PRO A 186 43.56 34.92 34.80
N ALA A 187 44.51 34.65 35.71
CA ALA A 187 44.84 35.26 37.01
C ALA A 187 43.78 35.54 38.13
N ALA A 188 43.95 34.78 39.22
CA ALA A 188 44.13 35.19 40.63
C ALA A 188 43.09 36.07 41.36
N PHE A 189 42.45 35.48 42.38
CA PHE A 189 42.31 36.11 43.70
C PHE A 189 42.33 35.05 44.81
N VAL A 190 43.17 35.30 45.81
CA VAL A 190 43.41 34.60 47.10
C VAL A 190 42.41 35.26 48.10
N SER A 191 41.78 34.67 49.11
CA SER A 191 42.23 33.81 50.21
C SER A 191 40.96 33.23 50.91
N GLU A 192 41.04 32.01 51.44
CA GLU A 192 41.09 31.65 52.89
C GLU A 192 39.75 31.26 53.51
N GLY A 193 39.81 30.19 54.31
CA GLY A 193 38.85 29.92 55.37
C GLY A 193 38.43 28.47 55.46
N THR A 194 39.17 27.70 56.29
CA THR A 194 38.66 26.78 57.34
C THR A 194 37.56 25.76 56.98
N ASP A 195 37.53 24.52 57.42
CA ASP A 195 38.31 23.68 58.33
C ASP A 195 37.59 22.30 58.28
N SER A 196 38.33 21.24 58.53
CA SER A 196 37.90 19.98 59.18
C SER A 196 36.61 19.25 58.77
N ALA A 197 36.86 18.03 58.25
CA ALA A 197 36.61 16.78 58.97
C ALA A 197 35.29 15.98 58.75
N VAL A 198 35.53 14.68 58.48
CA VAL A 198 35.00 13.52 59.22
C VAL A 198 33.70 12.83 58.74
N ARG A 199 33.92 11.55 58.34
CA ARG A 199 33.10 10.33 58.52
C ARG A 199 31.75 10.24 57.78
N GLU A 200 31.18 9.09 57.48
CA GLU A 200 31.53 7.67 57.35
C GLU A 200 30.20 6.96 56.99
N ASN A 201 30.26 5.89 56.20
CA ASN A 201 29.29 4.77 56.15
C ASN A 201 27.83 4.98 55.68
N GLY A 202 27.37 4.04 54.84
CA GLY A 202 25.95 3.93 54.48
C GLY A 202 25.57 2.87 53.44
N THR A 203 26.06 1.64 53.55
CA THR A 203 25.59 0.46 52.82
C THR A 203 24.09 0.22 53.02
N ARG A 204 23.32 -0.05 51.94
CA ARG A 204 22.32 -1.14 51.82
C ARG A 204 21.55 -1.09 50.49
N GLU A 205 21.98 -1.92 49.54
CA GLU A 205 21.08 -2.45 48.51
C GLU A 205 20.15 -3.51 49.13
N ARG A 206 18.86 -3.34 48.90
CA ARG A 206 17.80 -4.35 49.08
C ARG A 206 16.92 -4.28 47.84
N ALA A 207 16.81 -5.38 47.11
CA ALA A 207 15.54 -5.86 46.56
C ALA A 207 15.74 -7.28 45.99
N LEU A 208 15.25 -8.26 46.75
CA LEU A 208 14.93 -9.59 46.24
C LEU A 208 13.72 -9.48 45.29
N ALA A 209 13.79 -10.21 44.19
CA ALA A 209 12.64 -10.61 43.40
C ALA A 209 11.90 -11.76 44.10
N GLN A 210 10.58 -11.63 44.15
CA GLN A 210 9.62 -12.74 44.15
C GLN A 210 8.86 -12.67 42.83
#